data_AF-A0A2T7PWL9-F1
#
_entry.id   AF-A0A2T7PWL9-F1
#
_cell.length_a   1.000
_cell.length_b   1.000
_cell.length_c   1.000
_cell.angle_alpha   90.00
_cell.angle_beta   90.00
_cell.angle_gamma   90.00
#
_symmetry.space_group_name_H-M   'P 1'
#
loop_
_entity.id
_entity.type
_entity.pdbx_description
1 polymer ?
#
loop_
_entity_poly.entity_id
_entity_poly.type
_entity_poly.pdbx_seq_one_letter_code
_entity_poly.pdbx_strand_id
1 'polypeptide(L)'
;MADTVQLDGVEKRISALESIVFGNADKDALYPKDKPPRIQCIESLLALQTKILASVDGKKKTEQVFANLPQLRQYMDPAYTDELILSDEAKSEIVLAEEDFLNRMASQLQVIKENEGAINSEHVRNVPKLSEKLQELSKIQIKQQWDEELTRLEMASKPKKSDS
;
A
#
# COMPACT_ATOMS: atom_id res chain seq x y z
N MET A 1 -0.10 -10.22 -12.79
CA MET A 1 -0.40 -8.78 -12.66
C MET A 1 0.13 -8.21 -11.34
N ALA A 2 -0.14 -8.82 -10.18
CA ALA A 2 0.43 -8.37 -8.90
C ALA A 2 1.95 -8.62 -8.80
N ASP A 3 2.43 -9.79 -9.24
CA ASP A 3 3.85 -10.15 -9.18
C ASP A 3 4.74 -9.29 -10.07
N THR A 4 4.23 -8.83 -11.20
CA THR A 4 4.95 -7.96 -12.15
C THR A 4 5.14 -6.55 -11.58
N VAL A 5 4.19 -6.06 -10.77
CA VAL A 5 4.31 -4.76 -10.10
C VAL A 5 5.31 -4.82 -8.95
N GLN A 6 5.35 -5.94 -8.22
CA GLN A 6 6.36 -6.17 -7.19
C GLN A 6 7.77 -6.28 -7.78
N LEU A 7 7.90 -6.98 -8.92
CA LEU A 7 9.17 -7.10 -9.64
C LEU A 7 9.68 -5.73 -10.14
N ASP A 8 8.82 -4.93 -10.77
CA ASP A 8 9.15 -3.57 -11.22
C ASP A 8 9.55 -2.65 -10.05
N GLY A 9 8.89 -2.78 -8.90
CA GLY A 9 9.26 -2.05 -7.68
C GLY A 9 10.65 -2.43 -7.15
N VAL A 10 11.00 -3.72 -7.20
CA VAL A 10 12.33 -4.20 -6.78
C VAL A 10 13.40 -3.78 -7.78
N GLU A 11 13.13 -3.86 -9.08
CA GLU A 11 14.06 -3.43 -10.14
C GLU A 11 14.39 -1.94 -10.03
N LYS A 12 13.38 -1.08 -9.79
CA LYS A 12 13.62 0.36 -9.56
C LYS A 12 14.49 0.62 -8.34
N ARG A 13 14.27 -0.11 -7.25
CA ARG A 13 15.07 0.00 -6.02
C ARG A 13 16.50 -0.46 -6.25
N ILE A 14 16.69 -1.58 -6.95
CA ILE A 14 18.02 -2.09 -7.30
C ILE A 14 18.74 -1.06 -8.18
N SER A 15 18.08 -0.53 -9.22
CA SER A 15 18.66 0.48 -10.10
C SER A 15 19.10 1.74 -9.35
N ALA A 16 18.29 2.21 -8.39
CA ALA A 16 18.65 3.33 -7.53
C ALA A 16 19.88 3.03 -6.64
N LEU A 17 19.92 1.84 -6.03
CA LEU A 17 21.06 1.42 -5.21
C LEU A 17 22.34 1.28 -6.04
N GLU A 18 22.23 0.71 -7.23
CA GLU A 18 23.35 0.59 -8.16
C GLU A 18 23.87 1.96 -8.60
N SER A 19 22.98 2.91 -8.88
CA SER A 19 23.38 4.29 -9.21
C SER A 19 24.11 4.97 -8.04
N ILE A 20 23.71 4.73 -6.80
CA ILE A 20 24.38 5.29 -5.61
C ILE A 20 25.78 4.71 -5.43
N VAL A 21 25.96 3.41 -5.67
CA VAL A 21 27.24 2.72 -5.42
C VAL A 21 28.21 2.86 -6.59
N PHE A 22 27.72 2.74 -7.83
CA PHE A 22 28.53 2.71 -9.05
C PHE A 22 28.50 4.02 -9.84
N GLY A 23 27.51 4.89 -9.60
CA GLY A 23 27.32 6.11 -10.38
C GLY A 23 27.16 5.78 -11.86
N ASN A 24 28.01 6.40 -12.69
CA ASN A 24 28.08 6.22 -14.14
C ASN A 24 29.17 5.22 -14.59
N ALA A 25 29.79 4.49 -13.67
CA ALA A 25 30.88 3.57 -13.97
C ALA A 25 30.37 2.19 -14.42
N ASP A 26 31.14 1.52 -15.28
CA ASP A 26 30.84 0.17 -15.74
C ASP A 26 30.94 -0.84 -14.59
N LYS A 27 29.80 -1.43 -14.24
CA LYS A 27 29.62 -2.37 -13.12
C LYS A 27 30.58 -3.57 -13.20
N ASP A 28 30.70 -4.16 -14.39
CA ASP A 28 31.51 -5.35 -14.64
C ASP A 28 33.02 -5.07 -14.64
N ALA A 29 33.42 -3.79 -14.78
CA ALA A 29 34.81 -3.38 -14.70
C ALA A 29 35.31 -3.26 -13.25
N LEU A 30 34.41 -2.92 -12.32
CA LEU A 30 34.72 -2.68 -10.91
C LEU A 30 34.49 -3.92 -10.02
N TYR A 31 33.50 -4.75 -10.36
CA TYR A 31 33.16 -5.99 -9.65
C TYR A 31 33.12 -7.17 -10.63
N PRO A 32 34.29 -7.70 -11.04
CA PRO A 32 34.36 -8.87 -11.90
C PRO A 32 33.80 -10.09 -11.15
N LYS A 33 32.94 -10.89 -11.79
CA LYS A 33 32.33 -12.09 -11.15
C LYS A 33 33.36 -13.13 -10.69
N ASP A 34 34.54 -13.14 -11.31
CA ASP A 34 35.58 -14.15 -11.12
C ASP A 34 36.77 -13.66 -10.26
N LYS A 35 36.75 -12.41 -9.77
CA LYS A 35 37.87 -11.81 -9.01
C LYS A 35 37.35 -11.00 -7.83
N PRO A 36 38.14 -10.88 -6.74
CA PRO A 36 37.76 -9.97 -5.66
C PRO A 36 37.58 -8.55 -6.23
N PRO A 37 36.52 -7.84 -5.80
CA PRO A 37 36.20 -6.53 -6.34
C PRO A 37 37.33 -5.55 -6.08
N ARG A 38 37.64 -4.71 -7.08
CA ARG A 38 38.75 -3.75 -7.00
C ARG A 38 38.50 -2.64 -5.98
N ILE A 39 37.23 -2.38 -5.68
CA ILE A 39 36.81 -1.35 -4.73
C ILE A 39 35.98 -2.04 -3.66
N GLN A 40 36.54 -2.14 -2.45
CA GLN A 40 35.74 -2.47 -1.28
C GLN A 40 35.21 -1.15 -0.71
N CYS A 41 33.96 -0.83 -1.04
CA CYS A 41 33.32 0.42 -0.61
C CYS A 41 33.41 0.60 0.92
N ILE A 42 33.27 -0.49 1.67
CA ILE A 42 33.37 -0.50 3.13
C ILE A 42 34.78 -0.14 3.61
N GLU A 43 35.83 -0.75 3.04
CA GLU A 43 37.21 -0.43 3.41
C GLU A 43 37.59 1.01 3.04
N SER A 44 37.11 1.49 1.89
CA SER A 44 37.34 2.86 1.43
C SER A 44 36.63 3.87 2.34
N LEU A 45 35.38 3.59 2.72
CA LEU A 45 34.63 4.40 3.68
C LEU A 45 35.29 4.39 5.06
N LEU A 46 35.76 3.24 5.53
CA LEU A 46 36.46 3.12 6.81
C LEU A 46 37.79 3.88 6.80
N ALA A 47 38.54 3.82 5.70
CA ALA A 47 39.76 4.59 5.52
C ALA A 47 39.50 6.10 5.51
N LEU A 48 38.42 6.54 4.85
CA LEU A 48 37.98 7.94 4.87
C LEU A 48 37.55 8.38 6.27
N GLN A 49 36.75 7.56 6.97
CA GLN A 49 36.33 7.84 8.33
C GLN A 49 37.53 7.96 9.27
N THR A 50 38.49 7.05 9.19
CA THR A 50 39.73 7.12 9.99
C THR A 50 40.53 8.38 9.69
N LYS A 51 40.64 8.79 8.41
CA LYS A 51 41.29 10.06 8.03
C LYS A 51 40.56 11.29 8.55
N ILE A 52 39.23 11.29 8.51
CA ILE A 52 38.39 12.37 9.05
C ILE A 52 38.61 12.45 10.56
N LEU A 53 38.51 11.33 11.29
CA LEU A 53 38.73 11.29 12.74
C LEU A 53 40.13 11.77 13.10
N ALA A 54 41.18 11.32 12.41
CA ALA A 54 42.55 11.78 12.62
C ALA A 54 42.75 13.29 12.30
N SER A 55 41.94 13.86 11.40
CA SER A 55 41.99 15.28 11.04
C SER A 55 41.19 16.19 12.00
N VAL A 56 40.24 15.60 12.72
CA VAL A 56 39.40 16.21 13.75
C VAL A 56 40.06 16.09 15.13
N ASP A 57 40.84 15.03 15.34
CA ASP A 57 41.61 14.81 16.58
C ASP A 57 42.54 15.99 16.87
N GLY A 58 42.49 16.49 18.11
CA GLY A 58 43.17 17.72 18.54
C GLY A 58 42.49 19.05 18.18
N LYS A 59 41.42 19.06 17.36
CA LYS A 59 40.65 20.28 17.02
C LYS A 59 39.30 20.32 17.75
N LYS A 60 39.32 20.72 19.02
CA LYS A 60 38.13 20.82 19.90
C LYS A 60 36.92 21.52 19.27
N LYS A 61 37.13 22.58 18.47
CA LYS A 61 36.04 23.30 17.77
C LYS A 61 35.40 22.45 16.67
N THR A 62 36.18 21.70 15.92
CA THR A 62 35.68 20.83 14.86
C THR A 62 34.99 19.61 15.44
N GLU A 63 35.53 19.04 16.53
CA GLU A 63 34.90 17.97 17.30
C GLU A 63 33.51 18.37 17.84
N GLN A 64 33.38 19.57 18.40
CA GLN A 64 32.09 20.12 18.84
C GLN A 64 31.10 20.30 17.69
N VAL A 65 31.54 20.77 16.52
CA VAL A 65 30.68 20.89 15.33
C VAL A 65 30.21 19.52 14.84
N PHE A 66 31.10 18.53 14.80
CA PHE A 66 30.74 17.15 14.44
C PHE A 66 29.77 16.52 15.44
N ALA A 67 29.92 16.81 16.73
CA ALA A 67 28.99 16.38 17.77
C ALA A 67 27.60 17.04 17.65
N ASN A 68 27.53 18.25 17.11
CA ASN A 68 26.27 18.99 16.90
C ASN A 68 25.59 18.67 15.56
N LEU A 69 26.25 17.98 14.62
CA LEU A 69 25.65 17.59 13.33
C LEU A 69 24.34 16.78 13.45
N PRO A 70 24.22 15.79 14.35
CA PRO A 70 22.97 15.06 14.54
C PRO A 70 21.84 15.96 15.03
N GLN A 71 22.14 16.89 15.95
CA GLN A 71 21.16 17.87 16.43
C GLN A 71 20.74 18.82 15.31
N LEU A 72 21.69 19.32 14.51
CA LEU A 72 21.38 20.15 13.35
C LEU A 72 20.52 19.42 12.32
N ARG A 73 20.80 18.13 12.08
CA ARG A 73 19.97 17.28 11.22
C ARG A 73 18.55 17.13 11.76
N GLN A 74 18.40 17.01 13.07
CA GLN A 74 17.09 16.98 13.75
C GLN A 74 16.34 18.31 13.58
N TYR A 75 17.01 19.46 13.73
CA TYR A 75 16.40 20.78 13.47
C TYR A 75 16.04 21.03 12.01
N MET A 76 16.60 20.26 11.06
CA MET A 76 16.22 20.32 9.65
C MET A 76 15.13 19.32 9.26
N ASP A 77 14.67 18.47 10.19
CA ASP A 77 13.54 17.58 9.94
C ASP A 77 12.24 18.38 10.08
N PRO A 78 11.43 18.50 9.00
CA PRO A 78 10.16 19.22 9.05
C PRO A 78 9.22 18.69 10.15
N ALA A 79 9.27 17.38 10.42
CA ALA A 79 8.45 16.77 11.47
C ALA A 79 8.87 17.25 12.88
N TYR A 80 10.16 17.54 13.08
CA TYR A 80 10.66 18.07 14.34
C TYR A 80 10.37 19.57 14.50
N THR A 81 10.40 20.32 13.39
CA THR A 81 10.03 21.75 13.42
C THR A 81 8.54 21.93 13.72
N ASP A 82 7.67 21.06 13.22
CA ASP A 82 6.23 21.14 13.48
C ASP A 82 5.90 20.95 14.97
N GLU A 83 6.60 20.03 15.66
CA GLU A 83 6.45 19.83 17.11
C GLU A 83 6.97 21.02 17.93
N LEU A 84 8.00 21.72 17.43
CA LEU A 84 8.63 22.86 18.12
C LEU A 84 7.89 24.19 17.87
N ILE A 85 7.24 24.35 16.71
CA ILE A 85 6.58 25.60 16.29
C ILE A 85 5.15 25.70 16.82
N LEU A 86 4.49 24.57 17.11
CA LEU A 86 3.16 24.55 17.72
C LEU A 86 3.27 24.80 19.22
N SER A 87 3.02 26.04 19.64
CA SER A 87 2.79 26.37 21.04
C SER A 87 1.58 25.61 21.58
N ASP A 88 1.54 25.36 22.88
CA ASP A 88 0.41 24.65 23.50
C ASP A 88 -0.92 25.42 23.34
N GLU A 89 -0.85 26.75 23.29
CA GLU A 89 -1.99 27.61 22.94
C GLU A 89 -2.49 27.34 21.51
N ALA A 90 -1.59 27.24 20.53
CA ALA A 90 -1.95 26.97 19.14
C ALA A 90 -2.54 25.56 18.97
N LYS A 91 -2.04 24.56 19.71
CA LYS A 91 -2.63 23.22 19.74
C LYS A 91 -4.06 23.26 20.30
N SER A 92 -4.28 24.03 21.36
CA SER A 92 -5.62 24.22 21.94
C SER A 92 -6.57 24.88 20.94
N GLU A 93 -6.12 25.93 20.25
CA GLU A 93 -6.93 26.60 19.23
C GLU A 93 -7.28 25.67 18.06
N ILE A 94 -6.35 24.81 17.60
CA ILE A 94 -6.62 23.82 16.56
C ILE A 94 -7.68 22.81 17.02
N VAL A 95 -7.54 22.27 18.24
CA VAL A 95 -8.50 21.31 18.78
C VAL A 95 -9.89 21.93 18.92
N LEU A 96 -9.97 23.19 19.35
CA LEU A 96 -11.23 23.93 19.46
C LEU A 96 -11.82 24.26 18.07
N ALA A 97 -10.99 24.64 17.10
CA ALA A 97 -11.43 24.91 15.74
C ALA A 97 -11.94 23.65 15.02
N GLU A 98 -11.37 22.49 15.34
CA GLU A 98 -11.75 21.19 14.77
C GLU A 98 -12.77 20.41 15.61
N GLU A 99 -13.29 20.98 16.70
CA GLU A 99 -14.22 20.32 17.63
C GLU A 99 -15.44 19.72 16.90
N ASP A 100 -16.06 20.48 16.00
CA ASP A 100 -17.21 20.03 15.21
C ASP A 100 -16.89 18.87 14.28
N PHE A 101 -15.66 18.82 13.76
CA PHE A 101 -15.19 17.73 12.90
C PHE A 101 -14.94 16.46 13.74
N LEU A 102 -14.28 16.61 14.89
CA LEU A 102 -14.01 15.51 15.81
C LEU A 102 -15.31 14.89 16.35
N ASN A 103 -16.29 15.70 16.71
CA ASN A 103 -17.61 15.23 17.17
C ASN A 103 -18.38 14.49 16.06
N ARG A 104 -18.33 15.00 14.83
CA ARG A 104 -18.90 14.30 13.67
C ARG A 104 -18.21 12.95 13.41
N MET A 105 -16.89 12.90 13.46
CA MET A 105 -16.14 11.65 13.28
C MET A 105 -16.46 10.65 14.39
N ALA A 106 -16.52 11.09 15.65
CA ALA A 106 -16.82 10.25 16.80
C ALA A 106 -18.23 9.63 16.71
N SER A 107 -19.24 10.45 16.37
CA SER A 107 -20.62 9.95 16.18
C SER A 107 -20.71 8.95 15.03
N GLN A 108 -20.03 9.19 13.91
CA GLN A 108 -20.00 8.24 12.79
C GLN A 108 -19.31 6.92 13.16
N LEU A 109 -18.18 6.99 13.87
CA LEU A 109 -17.50 5.81 14.38
C LEU A 109 -18.37 5.01 15.35
N GLN A 110 -19.13 5.70 16.20
CA GLN A 110 -20.07 5.05 17.11
C GLN A 110 -21.19 4.32 16.34
N VAL A 111 -21.76 4.95 15.32
CA VAL A 111 -22.77 4.31 14.44
C VAL A 111 -22.18 3.10 13.70
N ILE A 112 -20.93 3.18 13.24
CA ILE A 112 -20.25 2.04 12.60
C ILE A 112 -20.04 0.91 13.60
N LYS A 113 -19.61 1.22 14.82
CA LYS A 113 -19.41 0.24 15.89
C LYS A 113 -20.72 -0.43 16.31
N GLU A 114 -21.80 0.33 16.41
CA GLU A 114 -23.14 -0.20 16.68
C GLU A 114 -23.63 -1.11 15.54
N ASN A 115 -23.30 -0.78 14.29
CA ASN A 115 -23.65 -1.57 13.11
C ASN A 115 -22.66 -2.70 12.79
N GLU A 116 -21.57 -2.85 13.54
CA GLU A 116 -20.53 -3.88 13.31
C GLU A 116 -21.13 -5.29 13.36
N GLY A 117 -22.06 -5.54 14.28
CA GLY A 117 -22.76 -6.83 14.40
C GLY A 117 -23.69 -7.14 13.22
N ALA A 118 -24.28 -6.12 12.60
CA ALA A 118 -25.13 -6.28 11.42
C ALA A 118 -24.30 -6.52 10.14
N ILE A 119 -23.19 -5.78 10.01
CA ILE A 119 -22.25 -5.89 8.87
C ILE A 119 -21.53 -7.24 8.89
N ASN A 120 -21.14 -7.73 10.08
CA ASN A 120 -20.48 -9.02 10.25
C ASN A 120 -21.45 -10.19 10.45
N SER A 121 -22.76 -9.99 10.23
CA SER A 121 -23.74 -11.05 10.41
C SER A 121 -23.49 -12.22 9.44
N GLU A 122 -23.67 -13.46 9.91
CA GLU A 122 -23.53 -14.65 9.07
C GLU A 122 -24.46 -14.59 7.85
N HIS A 123 -25.61 -13.92 7.97
CA HIS A 123 -26.55 -13.74 6.87
C HIS A 123 -25.94 -12.94 5.73
N VAL A 124 -25.25 -11.82 6.01
CA VAL A 124 -24.53 -11.02 5.01
C VAL A 124 -23.36 -11.80 4.40
N ARG A 125 -22.65 -12.58 5.24
CA ARG A 125 -21.52 -13.42 4.78
C ARG A 125 -21.96 -14.60 3.90
N ASN A 126 -23.18 -15.10 4.10
CA ASN A 126 -23.73 -16.24 3.34
C ASN A 126 -24.46 -15.83 2.05
N VAL A 127 -24.62 -14.53 1.77
CA VAL A 127 -25.27 -14.01 0.54
C VAL A 127 -24.65 -14.58 -0.75
N PRO A 128 -23.31 -14.65 -0.93
CA PRO A 128 -22.73 -15.20 -2.16
C PRO A 128 -23.12 -16.66 -2.41
N LYS A 129 -23.20 -17.48 -1.34
CA LYS A 129 -23.59 -18.90 -1.43
C LYS A 129 -25.07 -19.06 -1.78
N LEU A 130 -25.94 -18.21 -1.23
CA LEU A 130 -27.36 -18.21 -1.59
C LEU A 130 -27.58 -17.69 -3.02
N SER A 131 -26.79 -16.71 -3.45
CA SER A 131 -26.84 -16.16 -4.81
C SER A 131 -26.53 -17.23 -5.86
N GLU A 132 -25.56 -18.11 -5.61
CA GLU A 132 -25.22 -19.21 -6.52
C GLU A 132 -26.40 -20.17 -6.71
N LYS A 133 -27.02 -20.61 -5.61
CA LYS A 133 -28.23 -21.47 -5.66
C LYS A 133 -29.41 -20.77 -6.32
N LEU A 134 -29.59 -19.46 -6.10
CA LEU A 134 -30.63 -18.68 -6.74
C LEU A 134 -30.39 -18.56 -8.27
N GLN A 135 -29.13 -18.41 -8.68
CA GLN A 135 -28.76 -18.40 -10.10
C GLN A 135 -29.02 -19.75 -10.77
N GLU A 136 -28.75 -20.87 -10.10
CA GLU A 136 -29.09 -22.21 -10.59
C GLU A 136 -30.61 -22.38 -10.73
N LEU A 137 -31.38 -21.99 -9.72
CA LEU A 137 -32.84 -22.02 -9.79
C LEU A 137 -33.38 -21.13 -10.91
N SER A 138 -32.83 -19.93 -11.08
CA SER A 138 -33.18 -19.02 -12.17
C SER A 138 -32.95 -19.68 -13.54
N LYS A 139 -31.81 -20.36 -13.75
CA LYS A 139 -31.54 -21.11 -14.99
C LYS A 139 -32.56 -22.22 -15.22
N ILE A 140 -32.96 -22.95 -14.17
CA ILE A 140 -33.96 -24.01 -14.27
C ILE A 140 -35.33 -23.41 -14.62
N GLN A 141 -35.72 -22.32 -13.98
CA GLN A 141 -36.98 -21.64 -14.24
C GLN A 141 -37.06 -21.11 -15.68
N ILE A 142 -35.97 -20.53 -16.20
CA ILE A 142 -35.89 -20.10 -17.60
C ILE A 142 -36.07 -21.29 -18.56
N LYS A 143 -35.44 -22.43 -18.28
CA LYS A 143 -35.61 -23.65 -19.09
C LYS A 143 -37.06 -24.15 -19.06
N GLN A 144 -37.67 -24.21 -17.88
CA GLN A 144 -39.07 -24.64 -17.75
C GLN A 144 -40.02 -23.74 -18.54
N GLN A 145 -39.80 -22.42 -18.49
CA GLN A 145 -40.60 -21.47 -19.27
C GLN A 145 -40.45 -21.68 -20.78
N TRP A 146 -39.22 -21.93 -21.27
CA TRP A 146 -39.00 -22.23 -22.69
C TRP A 146 -39.62 -23.57 -23.11
N ASP A 147 -39.52 -24.61 -22.28
CA ASP A 147 -40.11 -25.92 -22.56
C ASP A 147 -41.65 -25.86 -22.56
N GLU A 148 -42.26 -25.11 -21.64
CA GLU A 148 -43.70 -24.86 -21.63
C GLU A 148 -44.16 -24.08 -22.87
N GLU A 149 -43.40 -23.08 -23.28
CA GLU A 149 -43.70 -22.27 -24.46
C GLU A 149 -43.56 -23.09 -25.75
N LEU A 150 -42.54 -23.95 -25.84
CA LEU A 150 -42.35 -24.88 -26.95
C LEU A 150 -43.49 -25.90 -27.03
N THR A 151 -43.89 -26.48 -25.89
CA THR A 151 -44.99 -27.44 -25.81
C THR A 151 -46.34 -26.79 -26.20
N ARG A 152 -46.56 -25.53 -25.82
CA ARG A 152 -47.73 -24.75 -26.25
C ARG A 152 -47.76 -24.53 -27.76
N LEU A 153 -46.62 -24.21 -28.37
CA LEU A 153 -46.51 -24.04 -29.82
C LEU A 153 -46.69 -25.35 -30.58
N GLU A 154 -46.19 -26.48 -30.07
CA GLU A 154 -46.40 -27.79 -30.66
C GLU A 154 -47.87 -28.26 -30.58
N MET A 155 -48.56 -27.97 -29.46
CA MET A 155 -49.99 -28.25 -29.34
C MET A 155 -50.86 -27.36 -30.23
N ALA A 156 -50.41 -26.13 -30.52
CA ALA A 156 -51.07 -25.25 -31.50
C ALA A 156 -50.82 -25.66 -32.96
N SER A 157 -49.75 -26.44 -33.23
CA SER A 157 -49.36 -26.90 -34.57
C SER A 157 -49.98 -28.24 -34.99
N LYS A 158 -50.53 -29.04 -34.05
CA LYS A 158 -51.25 -30.28 -34.42
C LYS A 158 -52.59 -29.94 -35.12
N PRO A 159 -52.81 -30.36 -36.37
CA PRO A 159 -54.05 -30.08 -37.07
C PRO A 159 -55.22 -30.85 -36.43
N LYS A 160 -56.34 -30.17 -36.21
CA LYS A 160 -57.65 -30.80 -35.96
C LYS A 160 -57.92 -31.78 -37.10
N LYS A 161 -57.78 -33.09 -36.87
CA LYS A 161 -58.35 -34.09 -37.77
C LYS A 161 -59.87 -33.89 -37.72
N SER A 162 -60.39 -33.51 -38.88
CA SER A 162 -61.79 -33.41 -39.22
C SER A 162 -62.53 -34.69 -38.87
N ASP A 163 -63.62 -34.52 -38.11
CA ASP A 163 -64.69 -35.51 -38.00
C ASP A 163 -65.22 -35.84 -39.41
N SER A 164 -65.29 -37.13 -39.73
CA SER A 164 -66.16 -37.71 -40.76
C SER A 164 -66.52 -39.12 -40.33
#